data_AF-A0A2D8XE55-F1
#
_entry.id   AF-A0A2D8XE55-F1
#
_cell.length_a   1.000
_cell.length_b   1.000
_cell.length_c   1.000
_cell.angle_alpha   90.00
_cell.angle_beta   90.00
_cell.angle_gamma   90.00
#
_symmetry.space_group_name_H-M   'P 1'
#
loop_
_entity.id
_entity.type
_entity.pdbx_description
1 polymer ?
#
loop_
_entity_poly.entity_id
_entity_poly.type
_entity_poly.pdbx_seq_one_letter_code
_entity_poly.pdbx_strand_id
1 'polypeptide(L)' 'MDALIFLIPIALGLGLLGLGAFLWSLKSGQYDDMDGAAERILFDDDTPPNK' A
#
# COMPACT_ATOMS: atom_id res chain seq x y z
N MET A 1 1.30 -8.90 -35.26
CA MET A 1 0.10 -8.65 -34.42
C MET A 1 -0.10 -9.70 -33.33
N ASP A 2 0.50 -10.89 -33.42
CA ASP A 2 0.23 -12.00 -32.49
C ASP A 2 0.65 -11.75 -31.04
N ALA A 3 1.74 -11.00 -30.81
CA ALA A 3 2.15 -10.66 -29.45
C ALA A 3 1.13 -9.77 -28.72
N LEU A 4 0.45 -8.87 -29.44
CA LEU A 4 -0.53 -7.95 -28.85
C LEU A 4 -1.76 -8.69 -28.31
N ILE A 5 -2.13 -9.84 -28.91
CA ILE A 5 -3.22 -10.71 -28.44
C ILE A 5 -2.96 -11.21 -27.02
N PHE A 6 -1.70 -11.41 -26.63
CA PHE A 6 -1.34 -11.83 -25.28
C PHE A 6 -1.04 -10.64 -24.37
N LEU A 7 -0.34 -9.63 -24.89
CA LEU A 7 0.09 -8.47 -24.10
C LEU A 7 -1.08 -7.60 -23.65
N ILE A 8 -2.13 -7.44 -24.46
CA ILE A 8 -3.30 -6.62 -24.10
C ILE A 8 -4.06 -7.23 -22.89
N PRO A 9 -4.47 -8.52 -22.90
CA PRO A 9 -5.08 -9.13 -21.73
C PRO A 9 -4.19 -9.14 -20.50
N ILE A 10 -2.88 -9.39 -20.66
CA ILE A 10 -1.92 -9.36 -19.55
C ILE A 10 -1.84 -7.96 -18.94
N ALA A 11 -1.70 -6.92 -19.75
CA ALA A 11 -1.63 -5.54 -19.28
C ALA A 11 -2.92 -5.12 -18.57
N LEU A 12 -4.09 -5.47 -19.13
CA LEU A 12 -5.38 -5.20 -18.50
C LEU A 12 -5.52 -5.98 -17.17
N GLY A 13 -5.11 -7.24 -17.14
CA GLY A 13 -5.11 -8.06 -15.93
C GLY A 13 -4.23 -7.48 -14.83
N LEU A 14 -3.00 -7.05 -15.17
CA LEU A 14 -2.09 -6.39 -14.24
C LEU A 14 -2.66 -5.05 -13.73
N GLY A 15 -3.30 -4.26 -14.61
CA GLY A 15 -3.98 -3.03 -14.23
C GLY A 15 -5.12 -3.27 -13.24
N LEU A 16 -5.97 -4.27 -13.51
CA LEU A 16 -7.06 -4.66 -12.62
C LEU A 16 -6.56 -5.22 -11.29
N LEU A 17 -5.49 -6.03 -11.30
CA LEU A 17 -4.85 -6.53 -10.09
C LEU A 17 -4.30 -5.38 -9.23
N GLY A 18 -3.61 -4.41 -9.85
CA GLY A 18 -3.10 -3.24 -9.15
C GLY A 18 -4.22 -2.39 -8.55
N LEU A 19 -5.28 -2.12 -9.32
CA LEU A 19 -6.44 -1.39 -8.83
C LEU A 19 -7.16 -2.13 -7.70
N GLY A 20 -7.34 -3.44 -7.83
CA GLY A 20 -7.97 -4.27 -6.80
C GLY A 20 -7.16 -4.30 -5.51
N ALA A 21 -5.85 -4.46 -5.60
CA ALA A 21 -4.94 -4.40 -4.45
C ALA A 21 -4.97 -3.02 -3.78
N PHE A 22 -4.99 -1.94 -4.56
CA PHE A 22 -5.09 -0.57 -4.06
C PHE A 22 -6.39 -0.34 -3.30
N LEU A 23 -7.54 -0.70 -3.88
CA LEU A 23 -8.85 -0.57 -3.23
C LEU A 23 -8.96 -1.44 -1.98
N TRP A 24 -8.37 -2.64 -1.99
CA TRP A 24 -8.30 -3.50 -0.80
C TRP A 24 -7.46 -2.87 0.31
N SER A 25 -6.30 -2.29 -0.02
CA SER A 25 -5.44 -1.60 0.95
C SER A 25 -6.17 -0.40 1.59
N LEU A 26 -6.89 0.41 0.80
CA LEU A 26 -7.74 1.48 1.33
C LEU A 26 -8.82 0.93 2.29
N LYS A 27 -9.54 -0.12 1.89
CA LYS A 27 -10.57 -0.73 2.75
C LYS A 27 -10.00 -1.36 4.03
N SER A 28 -8.75 -1.83 3.98
CA SER A 28 -8.10 -2.46 5.13
C SER A 28 -7.68 -1.49 6.24
N GLY A 29 -7.89 -0.18 6.05
CA GLY A 29 -7.57 0.84 7.06
C GLY A 29 -6.07 1.04 7.26
N GLN A 30 -5.22 0.52 6.35
CA GLN A 30 -3.76 0.68 6.43
C GLN A 30 -3.31 2.14 6.39
N TYR A 31 -4.14 3.02 5.80
CA TYR A 31 -3.85 4.44 5.69
C TYR A 31 -4.38 5.26 6.88
N ASP A 32 -5.17 4.67 7.78
CA ASP A 32 -5.82 5.39 8.89
C ASP A 32 -4.84 5.71 10.04
N ASP A 33 -3.76 4.93 10.19
CA ASP A 33 -2.72 5.14 11.22
C ASP A 33 -1.40 5.69 10.64
N MET A 34 -1.45 6.34 9.47
CA MET A 34 -0.26 7.02 8.93
C MET A 34 0.13 8.24 9.76
N ASP A 35 -0.84 8.98 10.27
CA ASP A 35 -0.61 10.15 11.12
C ASP A 35 -0.01 9.75 12.48
N GLY A 36 -0.53 8.68 13.10
CA GLY A 36 0.01 8.15 14.36
C GLY A 36 1.42 7.58 14.20
N ALA A 37 1.75 6.97 13.05
CA ALA A 37 3.11 6.53 12.76
C ALA A 37 4.10 7.72 12.63
N ALA A 38 3.67 8.82 12.01
CA ALA A 38 4.47 10.05 11.89
C ALA A 38 4.61 10.80 13.21
N GLU A 39 3.63 10.70 14.11
CA GLU A 39 3.74 11.25 15.46
C GLU A 39 4.72 10.44 16.31
N ARG A 40 4.65 9.10 16.25
CA ARG A 40 5.56 8.21 16.98
C ARG A 40 7.03 8.42 16.65
N ILE A 41 7.39 8.65 15.38
CA ILE A 41 8.81 8.88 15.00
C ILE A 41 9.40 10.18 15.58
N LEU A 42 8.56 11.16 15.94
CA LEU A 42 9.02 12.40 16.59
C LEU A 42 9.26 12.23 18.08
N PHE A 43 8.58 11.27 18.72
CA PHE A 43 8.59 11.06 20.17
C PHE A 43 9.28 9.76 20.61
N ASP A 44 9.65 8.86 19.68
CA ASP A 44 10.27 7.55 19.99
C ASP A 44 11.64 7.69 20.68
N ASP A 45 12.34 8.80 20.47
CA ASP A 45 13.65 9.09 21.08
C ASP A 45 13.57 9.53 22.56
N ASP A 46 12.38 9.90 23.07
CA ASP A 46 12.22 10.53 24.39
C ASP A 46 11.68 9.58 25.48
N THR A 47 11.53 8.28 25.21
CA THR A 47 11.08 7.31 26.21
C THR A 47 12.28 6.63 26.90
N PRO A 48 12.74 7.09 28.07
CA PRO A 48 13.79 6.37 28.79
C PRO A 48 13.28 4.98 29.17
N PRO A 49 14.10 3.92 29.04
CA PRO A 49 13.72 2.59 29.48
C PRO A 49 13.51 2.63 31.00
N ASN A 50 12.26 2.45 31.43
CA ASN A 50 11.94 2.32 32.84
C ASN A 50 12.61 1.04 33.39
N LYS A 51 13.44 1.21 34.42
CA LYS A 51 14.12 0.11 35.14
C LYS A 51 13.20 -0.47 36.20
#